data_AF-A0A0K1PCJ4-F1
#
_entry.id   AF-A0A0K1PCJ4-F1
#
_cell.length_a   1.000
_cell.length_b   1.000
_cell.length_c   1.000
_cell.angle_alpha   90.00
_cell.angle_beta   90.00
_cell.angle_gamma   90.00
#
_symmetry.space_group_name_H-M   'P 1'
#
loop_
_entity.id
_entity.type
_entity.pdbx_description
1 polymer ?
#
loop_
_entity_poly.entity_id
_entity_poly.type
_entity_poly.pdbx_seq_one_letter_code
_entity_poly.pdbx_strand_id
1 'polypeptide(L)'
;MSFGRQTLGRSFACASRGVVATLATQRNMRIHYAAATLAACLSCVLQLSRVEIAVVLAAIALVWATELVNTAVEAAIDLASPDPHPLARIAKDAAAGAVLVCAAFSIGAGALVFGDKLSPLRLRPGGFGLACAVAAISLAGAGAIALARRRLVQPLPPHAIGPRAVGIAEPPPRRTDEAAEPAPVAVSAGK
;
A
#
# COMPACT_ATOMS: atom_id res chain seq x y z
N MET A 1 -2.51 27.04 -5.59
CA MET A 1 -2.68 26.19 -4.39
C MET A 1 -2.21 26.98 -3.17
N SER A 2 -3.10 27.30 -2.22
CA SER A 2 -2.72 28.05 -1.02
C SER A 2 -1.99 27.12 -0.05
N PHE A 3 -0.69 27.33 0.15
CA PHE A 3 0.09 26.70 1.22
C PHE A 3 -0.26 27.35 2.57
N GLY A 4 -1.53 27.23 2.97
CA GLY A 4 -1.91 27.53 4.35
C GLY A 4 -1.15 26.58 5.28
N ARG A 5 -0.45 27.13 6.29
CA ARG A 5 0.27 26.36 7.31
C ARG A 5 -0.59 25.17 7.75
N GLN A 6 -0.19 23.95 7.41
CA GLN A 6 -0.88 22.77 7.90
C GLN A 6 -0.69 22.70 9.40
N THR A 7 -1.79 22.68 10.15
CA THR A 7 -1.71 22.47 11.59
C THR A 7 -1.18 21.07 11.86
N LEU A 8 -0.41 20.90 12.93
CA LEU A 8 0.19 19.61 13.30
C LEU A 8 -0.85 18.47 13.32
N GLY A 9 -2.04 18.74 13.85
CA GLY A 9 -3.16 17.79 13.87
C GLY A 9 -3.65 17.37 12.48
N ARG A 10 -3.64 18.27 11.49
CA ARG A 10 -4.04 17.94 10.11
C ARG A 10 -3.02 17.03 9.42
N SER A 11 -1.73 17.21 9.69
CA SER A 11 -0.66 16.35 9.17
C SER A 11 -0.77 14.92 9.72
N PHE A 12 -0.99 14.77 11.04
CA PHE A 12 -1.23 13.46 11.65
C PHE A 12 -2.50 12.79 11.11
N ALA A 13 -3.58 13.55 10.92
CA ALA A 13 -4.80 13.03 10.30
C ALA A 13 -4.61 12.62 8.83
N CYS A 14 -3.67 13.24 8.11
CA CYS A 14 -3.32 12.84 6.75
C CYS A 14 -2.51 11.52 6.77
N ALA A 15 -1.47 11.46 7.60
CA ALA A 15 -0.64 10.27 7.74
C ALA A 15 -1.45 9.04 8.19
N SER A 16 -2.33 9.20 9.18
CA SER A 16 -3.19 8.12 9.66
C SER A 16 -4.15 7.62 8.59
N ARG A 17 -4.71 8.51 7.76
CA ARG A 17 -5.53 8.12 6.61
C ARG A 17 -4.74 7.30 5.59
N GLY A 18 -3.49 7.66 5.30
CA GLY A 18 -2.63 6.89 4.40
C GLY A 18 -2.37 5.47 4.90
N VAL A 19 -2.07 5.32 6.20
CA VAL A 19 -1.86 4.01 6.83
C VAL A 19 -3.14 3.17 6.79
N VAL A 20 -4.28 3.74 7.20
CA VAL A 20 -5.58 3.04 7.21
C VAL A 20 -6.01 2.65 5.80
N ALA A 21 -5.86 3.54 4.82
CA ALA A 21 -6.19 3.25 3.43
C ALA A 21 -5.36 2.08 2.89
N THR A 22 -4.04 2.09 3.10
CA THR A 22 -3.13 1.03 2.65
C THR A 22 -3.47 -0.32 3.31
N LEU A 23 -3.69 -0.33 4.64
CA LEU A 23 -4.15 -1.54 5.34
C LEU A 23 -5.50 -2.05 4.83
N ALA A 24 -6.41 -1.13 4.50
CA ALA A 24 -7.75 -1.46 4.01
C ALA A 24 -7.73 -2.02 2.58
N THR A 25 -6.86 -1.53 1.70
CA THR A 25 -6.87 -1.90 0.27
C THR A 25 -5.88 -3.00 -0.07
N GLN A 26 -4.65 -2.93 0.45
CA GLN A 26 -3.55 -3.80 0.04
C GLN A 26 -3.54 -5.14 0.79
N ARG A 27 -3.38 -6.23 0.04
CA ARG A 27 -3.34 -7.60 0.60
C ARG A 27 -2.07 -7.83 1.41
N ASN A 28 -0.91 -7.44 0.88
CA ASN A 28 0.39 -7.64 1.51
C ASN A 28 0.47 -6.91 2.86
N MET A 29 0.02 -5.65 2.91
CA MET A 29 -0.10 -4.91 4.17
C MET A 29 -0.93 -5.63 5.26
N ARG A 30 -2.01 -6.36 4.91
CA ARG A 30 -2.78 -7.15 5.89
C ARG A 30 -2.00 -8.37 6.40
N ILE A 31 -1.17 -8.99 5.55
CA ILE A 31 -0.29 -10.08 5.95
C ILE A 31 0.76 -9.55 6.93
N HIS A 32 1.38 -8.42 6.62
CA HIS A 32 2.34 -7.76 7.51
C HIS A 32 1.71 -7.31 8.83
N TYR A 33 0.44 -6.88 8.82
CA TYR A 33 -0.32 -6.58 10.02
C TYR A 33 -0.48 -7.81 10.92
N ALA A 34 -0.94 -8.94 10.36
CA ALA A 34 -1.10 -10.19 11.11
C ALA A 34 0.23 -10.71 11.66
N ALA A 35 1.29 -10.68 10.86
CA ALA A 35 2.63 -11.07 11.29
C ALA A 35 3.17 -10.18 12.42
N ALA A 36 2.95 -8.86 12.33
CA ALA A 36 3.32 -7.91 13.38
C ALA A 36 2.56 -8.17 14.68
N THR A 37 1.24 -8.44 14.63
CA THR A 37 0.46 -8.82 15.80
C THR A 37 1.00 -10.09 16.45
N LEU A 38 1.31 -11.12 15.66
CA LEU A 38 1.89 -12.36 16.18
C LEU A 38 3.24 -12.11 16.88
N ALA A 39 4.15 -11.37 16.23
CA ALA A 39 5.46 -11.03 16.80
C ALA A 39 5.34 -10.18 18.08
N ALA A 40 4.38 -9.27 18.14
CA ALA A 40 4.09 -8.47 19.33
C ALA A 40 3.55 -9.33 20.48
N CYS A 41 2.63 -10.26 20.20
CA CYS A 41 2.13 -11.22 21.20
C CYS A 41 3.26 -12.11 21.73
N LEU A 42 4.11 -12.65 20.84
CA LEU A 42 5.28 -13.44 21.25
C LEU A 42 6.23 -12.62 22.12
N SER A 43 6.46 -11.36 21.77
CA SER A 43 7.29 -10.44 22.57
C SER A 43 6.73 -10.15 23.97
N CYS A 44 5.40 -10.27 24.15
CA CYS A 44 4.76 -10.11 25.46
C CYS A 44 4.85 -11.38 26.31
N VAL A 45 4.78 -12.56 25.69
CA VAL A 45 4.80 -13.87 26.36
C VAL A 45 6.23 -14.30 26.73
N LEU A 46 7.19 -14.03 25.86
CA LEU A 46 8.60 -14.41 26.06
C LEU A 46 9.34 -13.37 26.92
N GLN A 47 10.34 -13.81 27.67
CA GLN A 47 11.20 -12.93 28.46
C GLN A 47 12.25 -12.22 27.59
N LEU A 48 11.79 -11.33 26.70
CA LEU A 48 12.66 -10.46 25.92
C LEU A 48 13.19 -9.28 26.75
N SER A 49 14.44 -8.94 26.52
CA SER A 49 15.09 -7.70 26.96
C SER A 49 14.51 -6.50 26.20
N ARG A 50 14.75 -5.30 26.73
CA ARG A 50 14.30 -4.04 26.10
C ARG A 50 14.89 -3.85 24.71
N VAL A 51 16.14 -4.29 24.49
CA VAL A 51 16.82 -4.20 23.20
C VAL A 51 16.21 -5.17 22.20
N GLU A 52 15.94 -6.41 22.61
CA GLU A 52 15.29 -7.40 21.74
C GLU A 52 13.89 -6.95 21.31
N ILE A 53 13.10 -6.37 22.23
CA ILE A 53 11.80 -5.78 21.90
C ILE A 53 11.98 -4.62 20.90
N ALA A 54 12.96 -3.74 21.12
CA ALA A 54 13.24 -2.63 20.20
C ALA A 54 13.61 -3.13 18.79
N VAL A 55 14.37 -4.21 18.68
CA VAL A 55 14.72 -4.85 17.40
C VAL A 55 13.46 -5.38 16.70
N VAL A 56 12.58 -6.08 17.42
CA VAL A 56 11.31 -6.58 16.85
C VAL A 56 10.44 -5.42 16.37
N LEU A 57 10.31 -4.35 17.17
CA LEU A 57 9.53 -3.16 16.79
C LEU A 57 10.15 -2.45 15.57
N ALA A 58 11.47 -2.34 15.50
CA ALA A 58 12.17 -1.75 14.35
C ALA A 58 11.96 -2.58 13.07
N ALA A 59 12.04 -3.92 13.17
CA ALA A 59 11.78 -4.81 12.04
C ALA A 59 10.34 -4.66 11.51
N ILE A 60 9.35 -4.63 12.41
CA ILE A 60 7.95 -4.36 12.05
C ILE A 60 7.81 -3.00 11.36
N ALA A 61 8.40 -1.95 11.95
CA ALA A 61 8.31 -0.59 11.42
C ALA A 61 8.93 -0.46 10.02
N LEU A 62 10.08 -1.10 9.77
CA LEU A 62 10.74 -1.10 8.47
C LEU A 62 9.90 -1.77 7.38
N VAL A 63 9.33 -2.94 7.68
CA VAL A 63 8.44 -3.65 6.74
C VAL A 63 7.21 -2.81 6.42
N TRP A 64 6.60 -2.19 7.43
CA TRP A 64 5.44 -1.31 7.21
C TRP A 64 5.79 -0.05 6.42
N ALA A 65 6.91 0.59 6.73
CA ALA A 65 7.36 1.80 6.04
C ALA A 65 7.65 1.51 4.56
N THR A 66 8.36 0.42 4.26
CA THR A 66 8.65 0.03 2.87
C THR A 66 7.41 -0.36 2.10
N GLU A 67 6.45 -1.06 2.71
CA GLU A 67 5.17 -1.41 2.08
C GLU A 67 4.31 -0.15 1.77
N LEU A 68 4.29 0.83 2.67
CA LEU A 68 3.63 2.12 2.45
C LEU A 68 4.29 2.90 1.30
N VAL A 69 5.62 2.92 1.26
CA VAL A 69 6.37 3.53 0.16
C VAL A 69 6.13 2.80 -1.16
N ASN A 70 6.12 1.46 -1.16
CA ASN A 70 5.80 0.66 -2.34
C ASN A 70 4.42 1.03 -2.88
N THR A 71 3.41 1.06 -2.02
CA THR A 71 2.03 1.44 -2.41
C THR A 71 1.96 2.87 -2.95
N ALA A 72 2.70 3.80 -2.36
CA ALA A 72 2.75 5.19 -2.83
C ALA A 72 3.43 5.32 -4.20
N VAL A 73 4.52 4.56 -4.43
CA VAL A 73 5.24 4.51 -5.71
C VAL A 73 4.35 3.88 -6.79
N GLU A 74 3.69 2.76 -6.49
CA GLU A 74 2.72 2.13 -7.41
C GLU A 74 1.63 3.13 -7.83
N ALA A 75 1.01 3.83 -6.86
CA ALA A 75 -0.03 4.81 -7.13
C ALA A 75 0.47 6.01 -7.96
N ALA A 76 1.70 6.48 -7.69
CA ALA A 76 2.31 7.56 -8.46
C ALA A 76 2.61 7.14 -9.91
N ILE A 77 3.09 5.91 -10.10
CA ILE A 77 3.37 5.36 -11.43
C ILE A 77 2.07 5.11 -12.20
N ASP A 78 1.04 4.55 -11.56
CA ASP A 78 -0.27 4.31 -12.18
C ASP A 78 -0.93 5.61 -12.65
N LEU A 79 -0.70 6.71 -11.92
CA LEU A 79 -1.15 8.03 -12.32
C LEU A 79 -0.34 8.60 -13.50
N ALA A 80 0.98 8.40 -13.50
CA ALA A 80 1.89 9.02 -14.46
C ALA A 80 2.00 8.24 -15.80
N SER A 81 1.82 6.92 -15.76
CA SER A 81 1.94 6.03 -16.93
C SER A 81 0.79 5.02 -16.93
N PRO A 82 -0.40 5.41 -17.43
CA PRO A 82 -1.57 4.53 -17.51
C PRO A 82 -1.33 3.31 -18.40
N ASP A 83 -0.49 3.47 -19.43
CA ASP A 83 -0.09 2.40 -20.33
C ASP A 83 1.20 1.71 -19.84
N PRO A 84 1.40 0.41 -20.17
CA PRO A 84 2.60 -0.32 -19.79
C PRO A 84 3.88 0.34 -20.35
N HIS A 85 4.77 0.76 -19.45
CA HIS A 85 6.06 1.35 -19.81
C HIS A 85 7.24 0.57 -19.18
N PRO A 86 8.32 0.27 -19.93
CA PRO A 86 9.45 -0.50 -19.40
C PRO A 86 10.06 0.10 -18.12
N LEU A 87 10.23 1.43 -18.05
CA LEU A 87 10.73 2.10 -16.84
C LEU A 87 9.75 2.04 -15.67
N ALA A 88 8.44 2.10 -15.92
CA ALA A 88 7.42 1.97 -14.89
C ALA A 88 7.47 0.58 -14.24
N ARG A 89 7.69 -0.46 -15.06
CA ARG A 89 7.90 -1.83 -14.57
C ARG A 89 9.14 -1.91 -13.69
N ILE A 90 10.29 -1.40 -14.14
CA ILE A 90 11.54 -1.42 -13.36
C ILE A 90 11.35 -0.73 -12.00
N ALA A 91 10.68 0.43 -11.97
CA ALA A 91 10.43 1.17 -10.75
C ALA A 91 9.51 0.41 -9.77
N LYS A 92 8.43 -0.20 -10.27
CA LYS A 92 7.55 -1.06 -9.45
C LYS A 92 8.29 -2.30 -8.93
N ASP A 93 9.05 -2.97 -9.78
CA ASP A 93 9.84 -4.16 -9.41
C ASP A 93 10.88 -3.80 -8.33
N ALA A 94 11.55 -2.64 -8.44
CA ALA A 94 12.49 -2.17 -7.43
C ALA A 94 11.82 -1.83 -6.09
N ALA A 95 10.63 -1.20 -6.12
CA ALA A 95 9.86 -0.89 -4.91
C ALA A 95 9.41 -2.17 -4.19
N ALA A 96 8.90 -3.16 -4.93
CA ALA A 96 8.56 -4.47 -4.40
C ALA A 96 9.79 -5.21 -3.86
N GLY A 97 10.94 -5.08 -4.53
CA GLY A 97 12.22 -5.61 -4.08
C GLY A 97 12.66 -5.03 -2.73
N ALA A 98 12.42 -3.74 -2.46
CA ALA A 98 12.72 -3.13 -1.17
C ALA A 98 11.88 -3.75 -0.02
N VAL A 99 10.58 -3.99 -0.26
CA VAL A 99 9.72 -4.70 0.69
C VAL A 99 10.25 -6.10 0.96
N LEU A 100 10.65 -6.83 -0.08
CA LEU A 100 11.21 -8.18 0.05
C LEU A 100 12.48 -8.21 0.91
N VAL A 101 13.39 -7.26 0.72
CA VAL A 101 14.62 -7.15 1.53
C VAL A 101 14.28 -6.88 3.00
N CYS A 102 13.36 -5.94 3.28
CA CYS A 102 12.93 -5.66 4.66
C CYS A 102 12.20 -6.86 5.29
N ALA A 103 11.40 -7.60 4.52
CA ALA A 103 10.75 -8.82 4.99
C ALA A 103 11.77 -9.91 5.34
N ALA A 104 12.79 -10.12 4.49
CA ALA A 104 13.87 -11.06 4.76
C ALA A 104 14.67 -10.68 6.02
N PHE A 105 15.01 -9.39 6.18
CA PHE A 105 15.63 -8.86 7.39
C PHE A 105 14.75 -9.14 8.63
N SER A 106 13.45 -8.88 8.55
CA SER A 106 12.52 -9.09 9.66
C SER A 106 12.45 -10.57 10.09
N ILE A 107 12.47 -11.49 9.12
CA ILE A 107 12.55 -12.93 9.39
C ILE A 107 13.86 -13.28 10.10
N GLY A 108 15.01 -12.79 9.61
CA GLY A 108 16.31 -13.04 10.22
C GLY A 108 16.41 -12.48 11.64
N ALA A 109 16.02 -11.23 11.85
CA ALA A 109 15.99 -10.59 13.16
C ALA A 109 15.05 -11.34 14.12
N GLY A 110 13.86 -11.74 13.65
CA GLY A 110 12.92 -12.55 14.42
C GLY A 110 13.49 -13.92 14.78
N ALA A 111 14.16 -14.60 13.86
CA ALA A 111 14.80 -15.89 14.13
C ALA A 111 15.88 -15.79 15.20
N LEU A 112 16.72 -14.75 15.17
CA LEU A 112 17.74 -14.52 16.20
C LEU A 112 17.11 -14.19 17.56
N VAL A 113 16.16 -13.26 17.59
CA VAL A 113 15.54 -12.80 18.84
C VAL A 113 14.68 -13.88 19.48
N PHE A 114 13.80 -14.52 18.70
CA PHE A 114 12.87 -15.53 19.23
C PHE A 114 13.53 -16.90 19.36
N GLY A 115 14.46 -17.27 18.46
CA GLY A 115 15.16 -18.56 18.50
C GLY A 115 15.86 -18.79 19.84
N ASP A 116 16.62 -17.81 20.30
CA ASP A 116 17.34 -17.87 21.59
C ASP A 116 16.39 -18.05 22.80
N LYS A 117 15.14 -17.61 22.69
CA LYS A 117 14.14 -17.70 23.78
C LYS A 117 13.23 -18.91 23.67
N LEU A 118 13.21 -19.60 22.53
CA LEU A 118 12.44 -20.83 22.36
C LEU A 118 13.14 -22.03 23.02
N SER A 119 14.46 -21.97 23.21
CA SER A 119 15.24 -23.02 23.88
C SER A 119 16.28 -22.43 24.84
N PRO A 120 15.96 -22.11 26.11
CA PRO A 120 14.86 -22.59 26.95
C PRO A 120 13.60 -21.71 26.92
N LEU A 121 12.42 -22.33 26.83
CA LEU A 121 11.14 -21.63 26.85
C LEU A 121 10.87 -20.98 28.22
N ARG A 122 11.27 -19.70 28.34
CA ARG A 122 11.05 -18.88 29.54
C ARG A 122 9.92 -17.89 29.29
N LEU A 123 8.79 -18.18 29.92
CA LEU A 123 7.59 -17.34 29.85
C LEU A 123 7.67 -16.21 30.88
N ARG A 124 7.27 -15.01 30.47
CA ARG A 124 7.16 -13.85 31.35
C ARG A 124 5.90 -14.00 32.22
N PRO A 125 6.00 -13.90 33.55
CA PRO A 125 4.81 -13.85 34.42
C PRO A 125 3.87 -12.72 34.00
N GLY A 126 2.58 -13.03 33.81
CA GLY A 126 1.58 -12.07 33.31
C GLY A 126 1.67 -11.75 31.81
N GLY A 127 2.62 -12.34 31.07
CA GLY A 127 2.82 -12.10 29.63
C GLY A 127 1.60 -12.47 28.78
N PHE A 128 0.89 -13.55 29.15
CA PHE A 128 -0.34 -13.97 28.47
C PHE A 128 -1.46 -12.93 28.55
N GLY A 129 -1.63 -12.25 29.69
CA GLY A 129 -2.63 -11.19 29.83
C GLY A 129 -2.36 -10.02 28.89
N LEU A 130 -1.10 -9.59 28.81
CA LEU A 130 -0.66 -8.54 27.88
C LEU A 130 -0.82 -8.98 26.42
N ALA A 131 -0.46 -10.23 26.10
CA ALA A 131 -0.60 -10.77 24.75
C ALA A 131 -2.07 -10.85 24.31
N CYS A 132 -2.99 -11.25 25.20
CA CYS A 132 -4.43 -11.23 24.94
C CYS A 132 -4.94 -9.80 24.69
N ALA A 133 -4.48 -8.82 25.45
CA ALA A 133 -4.84 -7.42 25.23
C ALA A 133 -4.35 -6.91 23.86
N VAL A 134 -3.10 -7.21 23.49
CA VAL A 134 -2.54 -6.87 22.17
C VAL A 134 -3.33 -7.54 21.04
N ALA A 135 -3.67 -8.81 21.18
CA ALA A 135 -4.48 -9.55 20.20
C ALA A 135 -5.89 -8.95 20.07
N ALA A 136 -6.55 -8.64 21.19
CA ALA A 136 -7.89 -8.05 21.19
C ALA A 136 -7.91 -6.66 20.53
N ILE A 137 -6.94 -5.80 20.84
CA ILE A 137 -6.78 -4.48 20.20
C ILE A 137 -6.54 -4.66 18.70
N SER A 138 -5.69 -5.61 18.31
CA SER A 138 -5.39 -5.87 16.90
C SER A 138 -6.62 -6.40 16.14
N LEU A 139 -7.41 -7.27 16.75
CA LEU A 139 -8.66 -7.77 16.16
C LEU A 139 -9.71 -6.66 16.01
N ALA A 140 -9.87 -5.81 17.02
CA ALA A 140 -10.76 -4.66 16.94
C ALA A 140 -10.32 -3.69 15.82
N GLY A 141 -9.01 -3.43 15.72
CA GLY A 141 -8.41 -2.64 14.65
C GLY A 141 -8.67 -3.23 13.27
N ALA A 142 -8.44 -4.54 13.09
CA ALA A 142 -8.74 -5.26 11.86
C ALA A 142 -10.23 -5.19 11.47
N GLY A 143 -11.14 -5.30 12.45
CA GLY A 143 -12.58 -5.13 12.24
C GLY A 143 -12.95 -3.72 11.77
N ALA A 144 -12.37 -2.68 12.39
CA ALA A 144 -12.56 -1.30 11.97
C ALA A 144 -12.02 -1.05 10.55
N ILE A 145 -10.85 -1.60 10.21
CA ILE A 145 -10.25 -1.52 8.87
C ILE A 145 -11.13 -2.25 7.84
N ALA A 146 -11.67 -3.42 8.17
CA ALA A 146 -12.57 -4.17 7.30
C ALA A 146 -13.86 -3.39 7.00
N LEU A 147 -14.41 -2.67 7.99
CA LEU A 147 -15.55 -1.78 7.80
C LEU A 147 -15.18 -0.54 6.96
N ALA A 148 -14.03 0.07 7.22
CA ALA A 148 -13.54 1.22 6.45
C ALA A 148 -13.30 0.86 4.98
N ARG A 149 -12.77 -0.34 4.70
CA ARG A 149 -12.59 -0.87 3.35
C ARG A 149 -13.89 -0.86 2.55
N ARG A 150 -15.01 -1.26 3.16
CA ARG A 150 -16.33 -1.24 2.50
C ARG A 150 -16.75 0.17 2.07
N ARG A 151 -16.25 1.22 2.71
CA ARG A 151 -16.51 2.62 2.36
C ARG A 151 -15.54 3.14 1.29
N LEU A 152 -14.27 2.71 1.34
CA LEU A 152 -13.23 3.15 0.42
C LEU A 152 -13.30 2.47 -0.96
N VAL A 153 -13.77 1.22 -1.02
CA VAL A 153 -13.87 0.41 -2.24
C VAL A 153 -15.32 0.36 -2.74
N GLN A 154 -16.11 1.41 -2.50
CA GLN A 154 -17.44 1.47 -3.11
C GLN A 154 -17.31 1.71 -4.61
N PRO A 155 -17.96 0.90 -5.46
CA PRO A 155 -18.06 1.18 -6.88
C PRO A 155 -18.66 2.57 -7.06
N LEU A 156 -18.07 3.38 -7.95
CA LEU A 156 -18.64 4.68 -8.28
C LEU A 156 -20.10 4.45 -8.72
N PRO A 157 -21.10 5.17 -8.15
CA PRO A 157 -22.48 4.95 -8.54
C PRO A 157 -22.65 5.18 -10.05
N PRO A 158 -23.51 4.40 -10.73
CA PRO A 158 -23.66 4.47 -12.20
C PRO A 158 -24.03 5.88 -12.71
N HIS A 159 -24.68 6.70 -11.88
CA HIS A 159 -25.02 8.09 -12.21
C HIS A 159 -23.84 9.08 -12.10
N ALA A 160 -22.73 8.70 -11.46
CA ALA A 160 -21.51 9.51 -11.39
C ALA A 160 -20.59 9.25 -12.59
N ILE A 161 -20.87 8.23 -13.41
CA ILE A 161 -20.22 7.98 -14.70
C ILE A 161 -20.92 8.85 -15.76
N GLY A 162 -20.78 10.17 -15.63
CA GLY A 162 -21.16 11.12 -16.67
C GLY A 162 -19.97 11.42 -17.59
N PRO A 163 -20.20 11.92 -18.81
CA PRO A 163 -19.14 12.31 -19.77
C PRO A 163 -18.14 13.35 -19.24
N ARG A 164 -18.41 13.95 -18.07
CA ARG A 164 -17.49 14.87 -17.36
C ARG A 164 -16.51 14.19 -16.38
N ALA A 165 -16.76 12.94 -15.97
CA ALA A 165 -15.96 12.25 -14.96
C ALA A 165 -14.69 11.61 -15.54
N VAL A 166 -14.72 11.26 -16.82
CA VAL A 166 -13.54 10.93 -17.59
C VAL A 166 -13.15 12.21 -18.30
N GLY A 167 -11.96 12.76 -18.03
CA GLY A 167 -11.44 13.96 -18.69
C GLY A 167 -11.12 13.75 -20.19
N ILE A 168 -11.96 13.00 -20.90
CA ILE A 168 -11.97 12.97 -22.35
C ILE A 168 -12.60 14.31 -22.74
N ALA A 169 -11.76 15.29 -23.05
CA ALA A 169 -12.22 16.41 -23.85
C ALA A 169 -12.94 15.80 -25.05
N GLU A 170 -14.23 16.14 -25.25
CA GLU A 170 -14.90 15.77 -26.49
C GLU A 170 -13.97 16.21 -27.63
N PRO A 171 -13.61 15.30 -28.56
CA PRO A 171 -12.81 15.71 -29.70
C PRO A 171 -13.56 16.87 -30.38
N PRO A 172 -12.85 17.96 -30.73
CA PRO A 172 -13.49 19.12 -31.34
C PRO A 172 -14.33 18.65 -32.53
N PRO A 173 -15.53 19.22 -32.75
CA PRO A 173 -16.38 18.82 -33.87
C PRO A 173 -15.54 18.86 -35.14
N ARG A 174 -15.48 17.72 -35.85
CA ARG A 174 -14.80 17.66 -37.15
C ARG A 174 -15.41 18.78 -37.98
N ARG A 175 -14.58 19.76 -38.37
CA ARG A 175 -15.02 20.76 -39.34
C ARG A 175 -15.43 19.99 -40.59
N THR A 176 -16.69 20.09 -40.98
CA THR A 176 -17.24 19.56 -42.22
C THR A 176 -16.70 20.30 -43.46
N ASP A 177 -15.67 21.11 -43.29
CA ASP A 177 -15.09 21.99 -44.31
C ASP A 177 -13.76 21.43 -44.84
N GLU A 178 -13.35 20.23 -44.41
CA GLU A 178 -12.30 19.47 -45.09
C GLU A 178 -12.90 18.87 -46.37
N ALA A 179 -13.04 19.76 -47.34
CA ALA A 179 -13.45 19.50 -48.70
C ALA A 179 -12.59 18.38 -49.29
N ALA A 180 -13.28 17.34 -49.77
CA ALA A 180 -12.89 16.50 -50.91
C ALA A 180 -11.38 16.40 -51.17
N GLU A 181 -10.73 15.42 -50.53
CA GLU A 181 -9.51 14.85 -51.08
C GLU A 181 -9.84 14.35 -52.50
N PRO A 182 -9.22 14.89 -53.57
CA PRO A 182 -9.54 14.44 -54.92
C PRO A 182 -9.11 12.98 -55.09
N ALA A 183 -10.02 12.18 -55.62
CA ALA A 183 -9.82 10.76 -55.90
C ALA A 183 -8.49 10.51 -56.65
N PRO A 184 -7.78 9.41 -56.36
CA PRO A 184 -6.52 9.10 -57.03
C PRO A 184 -6.76 8.96 -58.54
N VAL A 185 -6.03 9.77 -59.31
CA VAL A 185 -6.01 9.71 -60.77
C VAL A 185 -5.53 8.31 -61.18
N ALA A 186 -6.40 7.57 -61.86
CA ALA A 186 -6.07 6.28 -62.45
C ALA A 186 -4.95 6.48 -63.48
N VAL A 187 -3.77 5.95 -63.18
CA VAL A 187 -2.69 5.80 -64.15
C VAL A 187 -3.11 4.72 -65.14
N SER A 188 -3.52 5.17 -66.32
CA SER A 188 -3.80 4.32 -67.48
C SER A 188 -2.57 3.50 -67.83
N ALA A 189 -2.74 2.18 -67.88
CA ALA A 189 -1.88 1.29 -68.63
C ALA A 189 -1.83 1.74 -70.10
N GLY A 190 -0.63 1.81 -70.67
CA GLY A 190 -0.43 2.20 -72.06
C GLY A 190 0.95 1.76 -72.56
N LYS A 191 0.97 0.54 -73.09
CA LYS A 191 1.91 -0.10 -74.04
C LYS A 191 3.39 0.21 -73.95
#